data_AF-A0A357LG14-F1
#
_entry.id   AF-A0A357LG14-F1
#
_cell.length_a   1.000
_cell.length_b   1.000
_cell.length_c   1.000
_cell.angle_alpha   90.00
_cell.angle_beta   90.00
_cell.angle_gamma   90.00
#
_symmetry.space_group_name_H-M   'P 1'
#
loop_
_entity.id
_entity.type
_entity.pdbx_description
1 polymer ?
#
loop_
_entity_poly.entity_id
_entity_poly.type
_entity_poly.pdbx_seq_one_letter_code
_entity_poly.pdbx_strand_id
1 'polypeptide(L)'
;AGEEYTIADMAIWPWYGVLAQGKIYNDAGTFLAVEEYRHLQRWTADVAARPAVIRGRIVNRSWGAANELLAERHDAADIDRVLALPA
;
A
#
# COMPACT_ATOMS: atom_id res chain seq x y z
N ALA A 1 -8.12 -0.46 -18.59
CA ALA A 1 -7.06 -1.17 -17.83
C ALA A 1 -6.12 -1.79 -18.85
N GLY A 2 -4.95 -1.17 -19.04
CA GLY A 2 -4.02 -1.49 -20.12
C GLY A 2 -2.68 -0.86 -19.80
N GLU A 3 -2.16 -0.02 -20.68
CA GLU A 3 -0.87 0.66 -20.47
C GLU A 3 -0.90 1.68 -19.34
N GLU A 4 -2.05 2.32 -19.12
CA GLU A 4 -2.21 3.41 -18.16
C GLU A 4 -2.84 2.96 -16.83
N TYR A 5 -2.44 3.65 -15.75
CA TYR A 5 -2.99 3.46 -14.41
C TYR A 5 -4.44 3.91 -14.33
N THR A 6 -5.31 3.08 -13.75
CA THR A 6 -6.74 3.34 -13.65
C THR A 6 -7.28 3.07 -12.24
N ILE A 7 -8.57 3.35 -12.04
CA ILE A 7 -9.28 2.95 -10.81
C ILE A 7 -9.32 1.44 -10.61
N ALA A 8 -9.14 0.63 -11.66
CA ALA A 8 -9.04 -0.83 -11.51
C ALA A 8 -7.80 -1.19 -10.67
N ASP A 9 -6.68 -0.51 -10.92
CA ASP A 9 -5.46 -0.69 -10.15
C ASP A 9 -5.64 -0.22 -8.69
N MET A 10 -6.34 0.90 -8.48
CA MET A 10 -6.70 1.39 -7.14
C MET A 10 -7.56 0.39 -6.37
N ALA A 11 -8.48 -0.29 -7.04
CA ALA A 11 -9.37 -1.26 -6.41
C ALA A 11 -8.66 -2.58 -6.07
N ILE A 12 -7.75 -3.03 -6.94
CA ILE A 12 -7.05 -4.31 -6.79
C ILE A 12 -5.88 -4.20 -5.82
N TRP A 13 -5.11 -3.11 -5.85
CA TRP A 13 -3.83 -3.00 -5.15
C TRP A 13 -3.91 -3.13 -3.63
N PRO A 14 -4.89 -2.53 -2.92
CA PRO A 14 -5.01 -2.68 -1.46
C PRO A 14 -5.24 -4.13 -0.99
N TRP A 15 -5.72 -5.01 -1.89
CA TRP A 15 -5.92 -6.43 -1.62
C TRP A 15 -4.73 -7.26 -2.11
N TYR A 16 -4.53 -7.33 -3.43
CA TYR A 16 -3.56 -8.23 -4.04
C TYR A 16 -2.13 -7.70 -3.92
N GLY A 17 -1.94 -6.39 -4.05
CA GLY A 17 -0.63 -5.77 -3.91
C GLY A 17 -0.12 -5.86 -2.47
N VAL A 18 -0.97 -5.55 -1.50
CA VAL A 18 -0.60 -5.63 -0.07
C VAL A 18 -0.37 -7.08 0.36
N LEU A 19 -1.13 -8.06 -0.16
CA LEU A 19 -0.86 -9.49 0.04
C LEU A 19 0.46 -9.91 -0.59
N ALA A 20 0.74 -9.47 -1.82
CA ALA A 20 2.00 -9.77 -2.51
C ALA A 20 3.22 -9.16 -1.80
N GLN A 21 3.03 -8.10 -1.00
CA GLN A 21 4.04 -7.55 -0.09
C GLN A 21 4.15 -8.30 1.26
N GLY A 22 3.33 -9.32 1.50
CA GLY A 22 3.30 -10.06 2.76
C GLY A 22 2.79 -9.25 3.96
N LYS A 23 1.96 -8.22 3.72
CA LYS A 23 1.55 -7.25 4.76
C LYS A 23 0.16 -7.50 5.35
N ILE A 24 -0.58 -8.48 4.83
CA ILE A 24 -1.88 -8.88 5.35
C ILE A 24 -1.95 -10.39 5.51
N TYR A 25 -2.75 -10.83 6.47
CA TYR A 25 -2.97 -12.25 6.77
C TYR A 25 -1.70 -13.01 7.20
N ASN A 26 -0.84 -12.37 8.00
CA ASN A 26 0.35 -12.98 8.59
C ASN A 26 1.28 -13.63 7.54
N ASP A 27 1.36 -14.96 7.51
CA ASP A 27 2.24 -15.76 6.66
C ASP A 27 1.59 -16.19 5.33
N ALA A 28 0.42 -15.64 4.98
CA ALA A 28 -0.28 -15.96 3.74
C ALA A 28 0.57 -15.75 2.48
N GLY A 29 1.49 -14.78 2.48
CA GLY A 29 2.43 -14.56 1.38
C GLY A 29 3.27 -15.80 1.07
N THR A 30 3.88 -16.39 2.11
CA THR A 30 4.66 -17.63 2.00
C THR A 30 3.77 -18.81 1.64
N PHE A 31 2.61 -18.93 2.29
CA PHE A 31 1.67 -20.04 2.03
C PHE A 31 1.19 -20.08 0.57
N LEU A 32 0.99 -18.91 -0.03
CA LEU A 32 0.54 -18.76 -1.42
C LEU A 32 1.69 -18.61 -2.43
N ALA A 33 2.95 -18.65 -1.98
CA ALA A 33 4.15 -18.44 -2.80
C ALA A 33 4.08 -17.16 -3.65
N VAL A 34 3.66 -16.03 -3.05
CA VAL A 34 3.40 -14.78 -3.78
C VAL A 34 4.64 -14.19 -4.46
N GLU A 35 5.84 -14.58 -4.02
CA GLU A 35 7.11 -14.24 -4.64
C GLU A 35 7.26 -14.80 -6.07
N GLU A 36 6.56 -15.89 -6.40
CA GLU A 36 6.60 -16.50 -7.74
C GLU A 36 5.79 -15.68 -8.77
N TYR A 37 4.87 -14.83 -8.32
CA TYR A 37 4.00 -14.02 -9.18
C TYR A 37 4.73 -12.77 -9.70
N ARG A 38 5.78 -12.98 -10.53
CA ARG A 38 6.72 -11.95 -10.98
C ARG A 38 6.06 -10.68 -11.53
N HIS A 39 5.02 -10.83 -12.34
CA HIS A 39 4.31 -9.67 -12.92
C HIS A 39 3.48 -8.90 -11.88
N LEU A 40 2.86 -9.63 -10.95
CA LEU A 40 2.14 -9.03 -9.83
C LEU A 40 3.11 -8.30 -8.90
N GLN A 41 4.28 -8.87 -8.62
CA GLN A 41 5.32 -8.23 -7.82
C GLN A 41 5.82 -6.93 -8.44
N ARG A 42 6.13 -6.94 -9.74
CA ARG A 42 6.52 -5.72 -10.48
C ARG A 42 5.43 -4.64 -10.37
N TRP A 43 4.21 -4.97 -10.77
CA TRP A 43 3.08 -4.01 -10.72
C TRP A 43 2.82 -3.50 -9.30
N THR A 44 2.94 -4.38 -8.30
CA THR A 44 2.77 -4.01 -6.88
C THR A 44 3.79 -2.96 -6.46
N ALA A 45 5.07 -3.12 -6.84
CA ALA A 45 6.12 -2.16 -6.57
C ALA A 45 5.88 -0.82 -7.29
N ASP A 46 5.51 -0.87 -8.57
CA ASP A 46 5.23 0.32 -9.38
C ASP A 46 4.11 1.17 -8.77
N VAL A 47 3.00 0.54 -8.38
CA VAL A 47 1.86 1.22 -7.74
C VAL A 47 2.24 1.72 -6.34
N ALA A 48 3.02 0.95 -5.58
CA ALA A 48 3.46 1.33 -4.23
C ALA A 48 4.35 2.59 -4.21
N ALA A 49 5.11 2.84 -5.29
CA ALA A 49 6.01 3.98 -5.40
C ALA A 49 5.28 5.31 -5.66
N ARG A 50 3.99 5.27 -6.00
CA ARG A 50 3.22 6.49 -6.33
C ARG A 50 3.03 7.35 -5.08
N PRO A 51 3.36 8.66 -5.12
CA PRO A 51 3.20 9.55 -3.96
C PRO A 51 1.78 9.54 -3.37
N ALA A 52 0.76 9.49 -4.23
CA ALA A 52 -0.63 9.42 -3.77
C ALA A 52 -0.98 8.09 -3.06
N VAL A 53 -0.38 6.96 -3.45
CA VAL A 53 -0.59 5.66 -2.79
C VAL A 53 0.08 5.67 -1.42
N ILE A 54 1.30 6.19 -1.33
CA ILE A 54 2.02 6.37 -0.05
C ILE A 54 1.19 7.24 0.91
N ARG A 55 0.63 8.35 0.42
CA ARG A 55 -0.21 9.26 1.23
C ARG A 55 -1.56 8.66 1.60
N GLY A 56 -2.23 7.99 0.66
CA GLY A 56 -3.58 7.48 0.85
C GLY A 56 -3.64 6.27 1.78
N ARG A 57 -2.65 5.37 1.71
CA ARG A 57 -2.68 4.08 2.43
C ARG A 57 -2.57 4.18 3.95
N ILE A 58 -2.26 5.37 4.47
CA ILE A 58 -2.10 5.61 5.91
C ILE A 58 -3.35 6.23 6.54
N VAL A 59 -4.27 6.76 5.72
CA VAL A 59 -5.48 7.45 6.18
C VAL A 59 -6.49 6.43 6.74
N ASN A 60 -7.05 6.75 7.89
CA ASN A 60 -7.92 5.89 8.70
C ASN A 60 -7.32 4.53 9.08
N ARG A 61 -6.00 4.39 8.97
CA ARG A 61 -5.30 3.16 9.35
C ARG A 61 -5.03 3.18 10.85
N SER A 62 -5.22 2.03 11.49
CA SER A 62 -5.11 1.84 12.95
C SER A 62 -4.00 0.88 13.37
N TRP A 63 -3.17 0.43 12.44
CA TRP A 63 -2.12 -0.58 12.66
C TRP A 63 -0.93 -0.33 11.73
N GLY A 64 0.25 -0.82 12.13
CA GLY A 64 1.52 -0.61 11.41
C GLY A 64 2.48 0.26 12.21
N ALA A 65 3.53 0.74 11.55
CA ALA A 65 4.50 1.66 12.14
C ALA A 65 3.88 3.06 12.37
N ALA A 66 4.51 3.87 13.21
CA ALA A 66 4.02 5.21 13.55
C ALA A 66 3.89 6.11 12.31
N ASN A 67 4.80 5.98 11.34
CA ASN A 67 4.75 6.71 10.07
C ASN A 67 3.75 6.14 9.05
N GLU A 68 2.98 5.12 9.40
CA GLU A 68 1.93 4.52 8.56
C GLU A 68 0.51 4.71 9.12
N LEU A 69 0.36 5.43 10.24
CA LEU A 69 -0.87 5.51 11.00
C LEU A 69 -1.39 6.94 11.06
N LEU A 70 -2.49 7.21 10.35
CA LEU A 70 -3.25 8.44 10.47
C LEU A 70 -4.73 8.11 10.74
N ALA A 71 -5.21 8.30 11.97
CA ALA A 71 -6.57 7.94 12.35
C ALA A 71 -7.65 8.72 11.56
N GLU A 72 -7.41 10.01 11.30
CA GLU A 72 -8.30 10.89 10.55
C GLU A 72 -7.50 11.90 9.75
N ARG A 73 -8.04 12.33 8.60
CA ARG A 73 -7.43 13.36 7.76
C ARG A 73 -8.40 14.52 7.60
N HIS A 74 -7.97 15.71 8.02
CA HIS A 74 -8.72 16.95 7.91
C HIS A 74 -7.95 18.04 7.13
N ASP A 75 -6.62 17.91 7.03
CA ASP A 75 -5.74 18.75 6.25
C ASP A 75 -4.69 17.93 5.46
N ALA A 76 -3.98 18.52 4.50
CA ALA A 76 -2.85 17.88 3.85
C ALA A 76 -1.66 17.70 4.80
N ALA A 77 -1.44 18.65 5.71
CA ALA A 77 -0.37 18.64 6.70
C ALA A 77 -0.48 17.47 7.70
N ASP A 78 -1.68 16.90 7.89
CA ASP A 78 -1.88 15.71 8.72
C ASP A 78 -1.07 14.52 8.19
N ILE A 79 -1.08 14.32 6.88
CA ILE A 79 -0.33 13.26 6.22
C ILE A 79 1.17 13.58 6.25
N ASP A 80 1.55 14.83 5.98
CA ASP A 80 2.96 15.23 5.93
C ASP A 80 3.67 15.01 7.27
N ARG A 81 2.99 15.32 8.38
CA ARG A 81 3.51 15.09 9.74
C ARG A 81 3.71 13.61 10.03
N VAL A 82 2.77 12.75 9.64
CA VAL A 82 2.88 11.30 9.87
C VAL A 82 4.02 10.72 9.01
N LEU A 83 4.11 11.09 7.73
CA LEU A 83 5.16 10.58 6.83
C LEU A 83 6.57 11.05 7.21
N ALA A 84 6.70 12.13 7.99
CA ALA A 84 7.99 12.61 8.50
C ALA A 84 8.49 11.84 9.74
N LEU A 85 7.66 10.98 10.34
CA LEU A 85 8.08 10.14 11.46
C LEU A 85 9.07 9.06 11.01
N PRO A 86 10.00 8.62 11.89
CA PRO A 86 10.90 7.52 11.58
C PRO A 86 10.11 6.24 11.27
N ALA A 87 10.65 5.43 10.35
CA ALA A 87 10.14 4.12 10.00
C ALA A 87 10.41 3.08 11.08
#